data_AF-A0A4R4NXX9-F1
#
_entry.id   AF-A0A4R4NXX9-F1
#
_cell.length_a   1.000
_cell.length_b   1.000
_cell.length_c   1.000
_cell.angle_alpha   90.00
_cell.angle_beta   90.00
_cell.angle_gamma   90.00
#
_symmetry.space_group_name_H-M   'P 1'
#
loop_
_entity.id
_entity.type
_entity.pdbx_description
1 polymer ?
#
loop_
_entity_poly.entity_id
_entity_poly.type
_entity_poly.pdbx_seq_one_letter_code
_entity_poly.pdbx_strand_id
1 'polypeptide(L)'
;MNSYKAIATRLGAAAAASALLLTANTGLAHAAGMSWSGDFSSRSTAIKRLANCAATAWYNDSQVGGEITTCNSASSDPYWDGMHLLAANSHSIEGKRVAYRSDQSCPPKDGFQYVKCFYVGGKTKGNPVMTVAIESYGLGGQDVNVTWYYL
;
A
#
# COMPACT_ATOMS: atom_id res chain seq x y z
N MET A 1 -37.38 -55.84 -45.49
CA MET A 1 -37.86 -56.61 -44.34
C MET A 1 -36.70 -56.84 -43.39
N ASN A 2 -37.00 -56.69 -42.10
CA ASN A 2 -36.28 -57.20 -40.93
C ASN A 2 -35.17 -56.34 -40.30
N SER A 3 -35.66 -55.50 -39.39
CA SER A 3 -35.03 -55.06 -38.16
C SER A 3 -34.41 -56.23 -37.36
N TYR A 4 -33.20 -56.02 -36.83
CA TYR A 4 -32.74 -56.71 -35.62
C TYR A 4 -31.95 -55.73 -34.75
N LYS A 5 -32.56 -55.37 -33.61
CA LYS A 5 -31.86 -54.80 -32.45
C LYS A 5 -30.91 -55.87 -31.87
N ALA A 6 -29.71 -55.48 -31.49
CA ALA A 6 -28.99 -56.14 -30.42
C ALA A 6 -28.05 -55.15 -29.70
N ILE A 7 -28.36 -54.95 -28.43
CA ILE A 7 -27.56 -54.26 -27.39
C ILE A 7 -26.33 -55.11 -27.08
N ALA A 8 -25.15 -54.50 -26.95
CA ALA A 8 -24.08 -55.04 -26.12
C ALA A 8 -23.08 -53.95 -25.72
N THR A 9 -23.33 -53.36 -24.55
CA THR A 9 -22.35 -52.68 -23.72
C THR A 9 -21.08 -53.54 -23.59
N ARG A 10 -19.93 -52.99 -23.97
CA ARG A 10 -18.63 -53.48 -23.50
C ARG A 10 -17.87 -52.31 -22.90
N LEU A 11 -17.91 -52.25 -21.55
CA LEU A 11 -16.90 -51.58 -20.75
C LEU A 11 -15.53 -52.11 -21.19
N GLY A 12 -14.76 -51.28 -21.89
CA GLY A 12 -13.35 -51.49 -22.18
C GLY A 12 -12.54 -50.55 -21.30
N ALA A 13 -11.70 -51.13 -20.45
CA ALA A 13 -10.93 -50.45 -19.42
C ALA A 13 -9.91 -49.43 -19.98
N ALA A 14 -9.78 -48.35 -19.21
CA ALA A 14 -8.61 -47.50 -18.98
C ALA A 14 -7.50 -47.48 -20.06
N ALA A 15 -7.44 -46.39 -20.82
CA ALA A 15 -6.19 -45.87 -21.34
C ALA A 15 -5.83 -44.60 -20.56
N ALA A 16 -4.83 -44.72 -19.68
CA ALA A 16 -4.19 -43.59 -19.05
C ALA A 16 -3.47 -42.76 -20.12
N ALA A 17 -3.96 -41.56 -20.38
CA ALA A 17 -3.18 -40.50 -21.00
C ALA A 17 -3.09 -39.37 -19.99
N SER A 18 -2.04 -39.43 -19.18
CA SER A 18 -1.59 -38.37 -18.30
C SER A 18 -1.22 -37.15 -19.15
N ALA A 19 -2.19 -36.32 -19.49
CA ALA A 19 -1.91 -34.95 -19.89
C ALA A 19 -1.50 -34.22 -18.61
N LEU A 20 -0.20 -34.24 -18.32
CA LEU A 20 0.43 -33.19 -17.52
C LEU A 20 0.08 -31.88 -18.22
N LEU A 21 -1.00 -31.25 -17.76
CA LEU A 21 -1.13 -29.82 -17.85
C LEU A 21 0.12 -29.29 -17.15
N LEU A 22 1.12 -28.91 -17.94
CA LEU A 22 2.10 -27.94 -17.50
C LEU A 22 1.26 -26.74 -17.09
N THR A 23 0.91 -26.68 -15.81
CA THR A 23 0.62 -25.44 -15.15
C THR A 23 1.83 -24.60 -15.46
N ALA A 24 1.66 -23.68 -16.40
CA ALA A 24 2.48 -22.51 -16.46
C ALA A 24 2.44 -21.96 -15.04
N ASN A 25 3.48 -22.26 -14.25
CA ASN A 25 3.91 -21.33 -13.24
C ASN A 25 4.43 -20.13 -14.04
N THR A 26 3.49 -19.37 -14.62
CA THR A 26 3.50 -17.93 -14.42
C THR A 26 3.58 -17.81 -12.92
N GLY A 27 4.80 -17.79 -12.38
CA GLY A 27 5.03 -17.28 -11.05
C GLY A 27 4.23 -16.00 -11.04
N LEU A 28 3.18 -15.98 -10.22
CA LEU A 28 2.34 -14.82 -10.04
C LEU A 28 3.33 -13.68 -9.87
N ALA A 29 3.41 -12.80 -10.87
CA ALA A 29 3.93 -11.48 -10.65
C ALA A 29 2.95 -10.93 -9.61
N HIS A 30 3.25 -11.15 -8.34
CA HIS A 30 2.60 -10.47 -7.24
C HIS A 30 3.01 -9.03 -7.48
N ALA A 31 2.18 -8.31 -8.25
CA ALA A 31 2.37 -6.91 -8.50
C ALA A 31 2.40 -6.27 -7.12
N ALA A 32 3.58 -5.78 -6.74
CA ALA A 32 3.75 -5.12 -5.47
C ALA A 32 2.71 -4.00 -5.39
N GLY A 33 1.75 -4.16 -4.48
CA GLY A 33 0.50 -3.42 -4.52
C GLY A 33 0.57 -2.24 -3.58
N MET A 34 0.54 -1.02 -4.13
CA MET A 34 0.28 0.17 -3.32
C MET A 34 -1.23 0.43 -3.28
N SER A 35 -1.78 0.56 -2.08
CA SER A 35 -3.19 0.86 -1.88
C SER A 35 -3.37 2.10 -1.01
N TRP A 36 -4.45 2.83 -1.29
CA TRP A 36 -4.81 4.06 -0.61
C TRP A 36 -6.26 3.97 -0.15
N SER A 37 -6.52 4.22 1.13
CA SER A 37 -7.87 4.19 1.72
C SER A 37 -8.12 5.41 2.61
N GLY A 38 -9.38 5.67 2.97
CA GLY A 38 -9.75 6.76 3.86
C GLY A 38 -9.80 8.15 3.19
N ASP A 39 -9.73 9.20 4.01
CA ASP A 39 -9.84 10.60 3.59
C ASP A 39 -8.46 11.26 3.52
N PHE A 40 -8.08 11.72 2.33
CA PHE A 40 -6.87 12.51 2.08
C PHE A 40 -7.15 13.96 1.63
N SER A 41 -8.42 14.34 1.44
CA SER A 41 -8.96 15.63 0.95
C SER A 41 -8.17 16.38 -0.16
N SER A 42 -8.35 17.72 -0.25
CA SER A 42 -7.95 18.60 -1.36
C SER A 42 -6.44 18.65 -1.67
N ARG A 43 -5.59 18.12 -0.78
CA ARG A 43 -4.13 17.95 -1.01
C ARG A 43 -3.72 16.48 -1.10
N SER A 44 -4.64 15.62 -1.54
CA SER A 44 -4.47 14.17 -1.62
C SER A 44 -3.14 13.75 -2.22
N THR A 45 -2.76 14.26 -3.40
CA THR A 45 -1.51 13.86 -4.06
C THR A 45 -0.28 14.19 -3.21
N ALA A 46 -0.20 15.40 -2.66
CA ALA A 46 0.92 15.83 -1.83
C ALA A 46 1.03 14.99 -0.55
N ILE A 47 -0.10 14.76 0.13
CA ILE A 47 -0.17 13.96 1.35
C ILE A 47 0.27 12.52 1.09
N LYS A 48 -0.25 11.91 0.03
CA LYS A 48 0.11 10.55 -0.39
C LYS A 48 1.62 10.42 -0.64
N ARG A 49 2.20 11.30 -1.44
CA ARG A 49 3.63 11.27 -1.76
C ARG A 49 4.52 11.47 -0.53
N LEU A 50 4.17 12.42 0.33
CA LEU A 50 4.88 12.65 1.60
C LEU A 50 4.82 11.41 2.51
N ALA A 51 3.66 10.75 2.57
CA ALA A 51 3.45 9.54 3.38
C ALA A 51 4.31 8.39 2.87
N ASN A 52 4.24 8.11 1.57
CA ASN A 52 5.02 7.05 0.92
C ASN A 52 6.53 7.26 1.10
N CYS A 53 7.01 8.51 0.96
CA CYS A 53 8.42 8.81 1.19
C CYS A 53 8.86 8.53 2.64
N ALA A 54 8.10 9.02 3.62
CA ALA A 54 8.43 8.77 5.03
C ALA A 54 8.36 7.28 5.38
N ALA A 55 7.32 6.60 4.90
CA ALA A 55 7.13 5.16 5.05
C ALA A 55 8.31 4.36 4.48
N THR A 56 8.77 4.73 3.29
CA THR A 56 9.92 4.12 2.61
C THR A 56 11.22 4.35 3.38
N ALA A 57 11.48 5.58 3.83
CA ALA A 57 12.69 5.89 4.60
C ALA A 57 12.74 5.10 5.92
N TRP A 58 11.59 4.91 6.56
CA TRP A 58 11.51 4.06 7.74
C TRP A 58 11.71 2.58 7.41
N TYR A 59 11.06 2.04 6.39
CA TYR A 59 11.18 0.61 6.05
C TYR A 59 12.59 0.21 5.63
N ASN A 60 13.20 1.01 4.75
CA ASN A 60 14.49 0.68 4.15
C ASN A 60 15.65 1.01 5.10
N ASP A 61 15.55 2.12 5.84
CA ASP A 61 16.68 2.69 6.58
C ASP A 61 16.39 2.94 8.06
N SER A 62 15.20 2.59 8.57
CA SER A 62 14.76 2.84 9.95
C SER A 62 14.79 4.31 10.40
N GLN A 63 14.80 5.26 9.45
CA GLN A 63 14.86 6.69 9.75
C GLN A 63 13.55 7.21 10.34
N VAL A 64 13.66 8.17 11.27
CA VAL A 64 12.51 8.87 11.85
C VAL A 64 12.73 10.38 12.00
N GLY A 65 11.65 11.14 12.01
CA GLY A 65 11.63 12.55 12.35
C GLY A 65 12.56 13.43 11.50
N GLY A 66 13.57 14.00 12.15
CA GLY A 66 14.53 14.91 11.52
C GLY A 66 15.52 14.21 10.59
N GLU A 67 15.74 12.91 10.74
CA GLU A 67 16.68 12.14 9.92
C GLU A 67 16.18 11.99 8.47
N ILE A 68 14.87 11.98 8.27
CA ILE A 68 14.21 11.90 6.97
C ILE A 68 14.27 13.26 6.27
N THR A 69 15.42 13.66 5.75
CA THR A 69 15.60 14.99 5.11
C THR A 69 15.10 15.04 3.67
N THR A 70 15.11 13.91 2.97
CA THR A 70 14.80 13.76 1.54
C THR A 70 13.32 13.93 1.20
N CYS A 71 12.42 13.71 2.16
CA CYS A 71 10.98 13.72 1.90
C CYS A 71 10.34 15.11 1.87
N ASN A 72 11.07 16.18 2.20
CA ASN A 72 10.46 17.51 2.26
C ASN A 72 9.98 18.02 0.88
N SER A 73 10.58 17.56 -0.22
CA SER A 73 10.18 17.86 -1.59
C SER A 73 9.26 16.81 -2.23
N ALA A 74 8.96 15.70 -1.52
CA ALA A 74 8.19 14.58 -2.09
C ALA A 74 6.79 14.99 -2.55
N SER A 75 6.19 16.02 -1.94
CA SER A 75 4.84 16.50 -2.28
C SER A 75 4.61 16.81 -3.77
N SER A 76 5.65 17.21 -4.50
CA SER A 76 5.58 17.57 -5.92
C SER A 76 6.24 16.55 -6.85
N ASP A 77 6.85 15.50 -6.31
CA ASP A 77 7.65 14.56 -7.07
C ASP A 77 6.84 13.27 -7.40
N PRO A 78 6.49 13.03 -8.68
CA PRO A 78 5.73 11.86 -9.09
C PRO A 78 6.46 10.53 -8.89
N TYR A 79 7.77 10.54 -8.61
CA TYR A 79 8.48 9.34 -8.17
C TYR A 79 7.72 8.65 -7.03
N TRP A 80 7.16 9.41 -6.09
CA TRP A 80 6.45 8.89 -4.92
C TRP A 80 5.01 8.42 -5.17
N ASP A 81 4.56 8.32 -6.43
CA ASP A 81 3.26 7.72 -6.77
C ASP A 81 3.32 6.16 -6.84
N GLY A 82 4.53 5.59 -6.85
CA GLY A 82 4.78 4.13 -6.86
C GLY A 82 5.33 3.59 -5.54
N MET A 83 5.36 2.27 -5.39
CA MET A 83 5.90 1.58 -4.20
C MET A 83 7.43 1.48 -4.25
N HIS A 84 8.10 1.83 -3.13
CA HIS A 84 9.58 1.89 -3.04
C HIS A 84 10.18 1.12 -1.86
N LEU A 85 9.41 0.21 -1.27
CA LEU A 85 9.88 -0.64 -0.17
C LEU A 85 10.74 -1.79 -0.73
N LEU A 86 11.95 -1.99 -0.21
CA LEU A 86 12.95 -2.90 -0.81
C LEU A 86 12.58 -4.39 -0.81
N ALA A 87 11.75 -4.85 0.13
CA ALA A 87 11.43 -6.27 0.34
C ALA A 87 9.93 -6.57 0.50
N ALA A 88 9.08 -5.56 0.38
CA ALA A 88 7.64 -5.71 0.58
C ALA A 88 6.92 -5.93 -0.76
N ASN A 89 5.82 -6.68 -0.70
CA ASN A 89 4.92 -6.90 -1.85
C ASN A 89 3.60 -6.14 -1.71
N SER A 90 3.40 -5.44 -0.59
CA SER A 90 2.23 -4.60 -0.37
C SER A 90 2.60 -3.36 0.44
N HIS A 91 1.93 -2.26 0.14
CA HIS A 91 2.03 -1.04 0.91
C HIS A 91 0.66 -0.37 0.99
N SER A 92 0.06 -0.40 2.18
CA SER A 92 -1.26 0.20 2.42
C SER A 92 -1.08 1.49 3.18
N ILE A 93 -1.72 2.55 2.71
CA ILE A 93 -1.72 3.84 3.39
C ILE A 93 -3.16 4.30 3.59
N GLU A 94 -3.56 4.45 4.85
CA GLU A 94 -4.88 4.92 5.26
C GLU A 94 -4.83 6.38 5.71
N GLY A 95 -5.66 7.22 5.10
CA GLY A 95 -5.81 8.63 5.45
C GLY A 95 -6.96 8.85 6.44
N LYS A 96 -6.67 9.54 7.55
CA LYS A 96 -7.66 9.99 8.52
C LYS A 96 -7.68 11.50 8.63
N ARG A 97 -8.83 12.08 8.36
CA ARG A 97 -9.10 13.51 8.52
C ARG A 97 -9.50 13.81 9.97
N VAL A 98 -8.83 14.78 10.60
CA VAL A 98 -9.14 15.21 11.97
C VAL A 98 -9.30 16.73 12.04
N ALA A 99 -10.40 17.20 12.62
CA ALA A 99 -10.64 18.64 12.81
C ALA A 99 -9.59 19.22 13.76
N TYR A 100 -8.99 20.36 13.39
CA TYR A 100 -7.78 20.83 14.03
C TYR A 100 -7.98 21.71 15.28
N ARG A 101 -6.97 21.68 16.17
CA ARG A 101 -6.79 22.56 17.34
C ARG A 101 -6.08 23.86 16.93
N SER A 102 -6.22 24.94 17.68
CA SER A 102 -5.79 26.29 17.26
C SER A 102 -4.27 26.52 17.11
N ASP A 103 -3.40 25.54 17.41
CA ASP A 103 -1.98 25.75 17.74
C ASP A 103 -0.94 25.40 16.64
N GLN A 104 -1.38 24.99 15.45
CA GLN A 104 -0.58 24.75 14.22
C GLN A 104 0.79 24.06 14.44
N SER A 105 0.89 23.19 15.46
CA SER A 105 2.07 22.42 15.84
C SER A 105 1.87 20.94 15.54
N CYS A 106 2.98 20.24 15.26
CA CYS A 106 2.96 18.79 15.15
C CYS A 106 2.35 18.18 16.42
N PRO A 107 1.33 17.33 16.31
CA PRO A 107 0.70 16.71 17.46
C PRO A 107 1.68 15.77 18.18
N PRO A 108 1.35 15.34 19.41
CA PRO A 108 2.07 14.28 20.08
C PRO A 108 2.17 13.03 19.19
N LYS A 109 3.28 12.28 19.35
CA LYS A 109 3.50 11.03 18.63
C LYS A 109 2.39 10.02 19.00
N ASP A 110 1.75 9.45 17.99
CA ASP A 110 0.68 8.46 18.12
C ASP A 110 0.92 7.30 17.13
N GLY A 111 0.38 6.12 17.44
CA GLY A 111 0.59 4.87 16.70
C GLY A 111 1.75 4.00 17.23
N PHE A 112 1.87 2.78 16.69
CA PHE A 112 2.92 1.81 17.08
C PHE A 112 4.32 2.37 16.84
N GLN A 113 4.55 2.96 15.65
CA GLN A 113 5.78 3.66 15.35
C GLN A 113 5.49 4.98 14.65
N TYR A 114 5.61 6.08 15.39
CA TYR A 114 5.58 7.41 14.80
C TYR A 114 6.82 7.64 13.92
N VAL A 115 6.61 7.98 12.65
CA VAL A 115 7.69 8.19 11.68
C VAL A 115 8.00 9.67 11.57
N LYS A 116 7.03 10.50 11.14
CA LYS A 116 7.29 11.91 10.84
C LYS A 116 6.03 12.76 10.88
N CYS A 117 6.23 14.05 11.16
CA CYS A 117 5.24 15.09 10.92
C CYS A 117 5.69 16.01 9.78
N PHE A 118 4.72 16.42 8.96
CA PHE A 118 4.88 17.35 7.86
C PHE A 118 3.93 18.54 8.01
N TYR A 119 4.41 19.72 7.64
CA TYR A 119 3.56 20.89 7.38
C TYR A 119 3.28 20.95 5.89
N VAL A 120 2.15 20.41 5.46
CA VAL A 120 1.84 20.23 4.04
C VAL A 120 1.64 21.60 3.40
N GLY A 121 2.56 22.03 2.53
CA GLY A 121 2.56 23.37 1.93
C GLY A 121 3.10 24.49 2.85
N GLY A 122 3.77 24.14 3.95
CA GLY A 122 4.46 25.08 4.84
C GLY A 122 3.68 25.43 6.12
N LYS A 123 4.37 26.02 7.10
CA LYS A 123 3.84 26.36 8.43
C LYS A 123 3.04 27.69 8.38
N THR A 124 1.87 27.64 7.77
CA THR A 124 0.98 28.80 7.61
C THR A 124 -0.46 28.41 7.93
N LYS A 125 -1.24 29.34 8.50
CA LYS A 125 -2.67 29.10 8.82
C LYS A 125 -3.43 28.63 7.58
N GLY A 126 -4.19 27.55 7.71
CA GLY A 126 -4.98 26.95 6.63
C GLY A 126 -4.25 25.83 5.87
N ASN A 127 -2.95 25.66 6.07
CA ASN A 127 -2.24 24.48 5.60
C ASN A 127 -2.44 23.31 6.57
N PRO A 128 -2.59 22.07 6.08
CA PRO A 128 -2.74 20.93 6.96
C PRO A 128 -1.41 20.51 7.59
N VAL A 129 -1.47 20.06 8.83
CA VAL A 129 -0.40 19.32 9.50
C VAL A 129 -0.69 17.83 9.31
N MET A 130 0.33 17.03 9.03
CA MET A 130 0.17 15.61 8.75
C MET A 130 1.15 14.81 9.61
N THR A 131 0.69 13.71 10.20
CA THR A 131 1.56 12.71 10.82
C THR A 131 1.54 11.42 10.00
N VAL A 132 2.66 10.70 10.04
CA VAL A 132 2.84 9.38 9.47
C VAL A 132 3.22 8.43 10.59
N ALA A 133 2.47 7.35 10.74
CA ALA A 133 2.76 6.28 11.69
C ALA A 133 2.67 4.92 11.01
N ILE A 134 3.52 3.98 11.41
CA ILE A 134 3.44 2.58 10.97
C ILE A 134 2.51 1.86 11.94
N GLU A 135 1.54 1.14 11.39
CA GLU A 135 0.64 0.27 12.16
C GLU A 135 1.16 -1.17 12.19
N SER A 136 1.63 -1.65 11.03
CA SER A 136 2.14 -3.01 10.85
C SER A 136 3.27 -3.02 9.82
N TYR A 137 4.22 -3.96 9.95
CA TYR A 137 5.26 -4.19 8.95
C TYR A 137 5.75 -5.64 8.98
N GLY A 138 6.27 -6.14 7.86
CA GLY A 138 6.89 -7.47 7.77
C GLY A 138 7.30 -7.85 6.34
N LEU A 139 7.68 -9.12 6.16
CA LEU A 139 8.12 -9.67 4.87
C LEU A 139 7.07 -9.57 3.75
N GLY A 140 5.79 -9.36 4.10
CA GLY A 140 4.70 -9.22 3.13
C GLY A 140 4.33 -7.77 2.77
N GLY A 141 4.67 -6.80 3.61
CA GLY A 141 4.18 -5.45 3.43
C GLY A 141 4.34 -4.50 4.62
N GLN A 142 3.72 -3.33 4.46
CA GLN A 142 3.65 -2.29 5.48
C GLN A 142 2.30 -1.56 5.41
N ASP A 143 1.64 -1.43 6.55
CA ASP A 143 0.45 -0.62 6.73
C ASP A 143 0.78 0.67 7.48
N VAL A 144 0.29 1.79 6.95
CA VAL A 144 0.60 3.13 7.43
C VAL A 144 -0.66 3.91 7.69
N ASN A 145 -0.70 4.55 8.85
CA ASN A 145 -1.70 5.55 9.18
C ASN A 145 -1.18 6.95 8.88
N VAL A 146 -1.98 7.73 8.16
CA VAL A 146 -1.76 9.14 7.90
C VAL A 146 -2.88 9.94 8.53
N THR A 147 -2.60 10.58 9.66
CA THR A 147 -3.55 11.53 10.23
C THR A 147 -3.21 12.94 9.74
N TRP A 148 -4.16 13.61 9.11
CA TRP A 148 -3.98 14.99 8.68
C TRP A 148 -5.04 15.90 9.31
N TYR A 149 -4.54 17.02 9.81
CA TYR A 149 -5.28 17.96 10.60
C TYR A 149 -5.55 19.22 9.79
N TYR A 150 -6.81 19.66 9.78
CA TYR A 150 -7.26 20.76 8.93
C TYR A 150 -8.15 21.75 9.69
N LEU A 151 -8.14 23.01 9.24
CA LEU A 151 -9.08 24.05 9.65
C LEU A 151 -10.35 23.99 8.80
#